data_AF-A0A659UFM6-F1
#
_entry.id   AF-A0A659UFM6-F1
#
_cell.length_a   1.000
_cell.length_b   1.000
_cell.length_c   1.000
_cell.angle_alpha   90.00
_cell.angle_beta   90.00
_cell.angle_gamma   90.00
#
_symmetry.space_group_name_H-M   'P 1'
#
loop_
_entity.id
_entity.type
_entity.pdbx_description
1 polymer ?
#
loop_
_entity_poly.entity_id
_entity_poly.type
_entity_poly.pdbx_seq_one_letter_code
_entity_poly.pdbx_strand_id
1 'polypeptide(L)'
;GSYQAIDVAPRDFADFLASMQANGYRGGNVTIPHKEAAFAGVARRDHAADEIGAVNTLWLEDGTLWGGNTDGHGFAANLDDYAPGWASRGPAVVLGAGGASRAVIHALKTRGLKDIRIVN
;
A
#
# COMPACT_ATOMS: atom_id res chain seq x y z
N GLY A 1 15.86 -16.73 -5.97
CA GLY A 1 15.62 -15.31 -6.28
C GLY A 1 16.45 -14.46 -5.35
N SER A 2 16.67 -13.19 -5.71
CA SER A 2 17.28 -12.18 -4.84
C SER A 2 16.26 -11.10 -4.49
N TYR A 3 16.50 -10.39 -3.40
CA TYR A 3 15.75 -9.18 -3.03
C TYR A 3 16.76 -8.07 -2.82
N GLN A 4 16.57 -6.92 -3.46
CA GLN A 4 17.54 -5.83 -3.50
C GLN A 4 16.82 -4.49 -3.35
N ALA A 5 17.47 -3.56 -2.63
CA ALA A 5 17.05 -2.17 -2.60
C ALA A 5 17.62 -1.44 -3.82
N ILE A 6 16.77 -0.72 -4.54
CA ILE A 6 17.14 0.06 -5.72
C ILE A 6 16.72 1.50 -5.44
N ASP A 7 17.70 2.40 -5.41
CA ASP A 7 17.41 3.82 -5.28
C ASP A 7 17.00 4.37 -6.65
N VAL A 8 15.83 5.00 -6.70
CA VAL A 8 15.23 5.53 -7.92
C VAL A 8 14.75 6.93 -7.62
N ALA A 9 15.23 7.92 -8.37
CA ALA A 9 14.77 9.29 -8.19
C ALA A 9 13.30 9.43 -8.68
N PRO A 10 12.48 10.32 -8.10
CA PRO A 10 11.07 10.46 -8.47
C PRO A 10 10.81 10.69 -9.96
N ARG A 11 11.69 11.44 -10.63
CA ARG A 11 11.61 11.71 -12.06
C ARG A 11 11.86 10.48 -12.94
N ASP A 12 12.61 9.50 -12.43
CA ASP A 12 13.04 8.30 -13.15
C ASP A 12 12.12 7.11 -12.81
N PHE A 13 11.19 7.28 -11.87
CA PHE A 13 10.38 6.18 -11.33
C PHE A 13 9.42 5.57 -12.35
N ALA A 14 8.81 6.39 -13.21
CA ALA A 14 7.90 5.90 -14.25
C ALA A 14 8.63 4.98 -15.26
N ASP A 15 9.83 5.39 -15.69
CA ASP A 15 10.66 4.61 -16.61
C ASP A 15 11.16 3.34 -15.94
N PHE A 16 11.55 3.42 -14.67
CA PHE A 16 11.91 2.23 -13.88
C PHE A 16 10.76 1.23 -13.82
N LEU A 17 9.53 1.70 -13.53
CA LEU A 17 8.34 0.87 -13.45
C LEU A 17 8.07 0.14 -14.78
N ALA A 18 8.17 0.87 -15.90
CA ALA A 18 7.98 0.32 -17.25
C ALA A 18 9.07 -0.71 -17.61
N SER A 19 10.29 -0.56 -17.08
CA SER A 19 11.42 -1.45 -17.35
C SER A 19 11.40 -2.76 -16.55
N MET A 20 10.51 -2.91 -15.55
CA MET A 20 10.59 -4.01 -14.57
C MET A 20 10.64 -5.39 -15.21
N GLN A 21 9.73 -5.65 -16.17
CA GLN A 21 9.66 -6.94 -16.86
C GLN A 21 10.90 -7.19 -17.72
N ALA A 22 11.36 -6.19 -18.46
CA ALA A 22 12.53 -6.29 -19.34
C ALA A 22 13.82 -6.57 -18.55
N ASN A 23 13.92 -6.02 -17.34
CA ASN A 23 15.04 -6.23 -16.43
C ASN A 23 14.94 -7.52 -15.60
N GLY A 24 13.93 -8.36 -15.86
CA GLY A 24 13.78 -9.66 -15.21
C GLY A 24 13.25 -9.61 -13.78
N TYR A 25 12.74 -8.47 -13.32
CA TYR A 25 12.08 -8.38 -12.01
C TYR A 25 10.74 -9.10 -12.05
N ARG A 26 10.38 -9.75 -10.93
CA ARG A 26 9.07 -10.41 -10.77
C ARG A 26 8.04 -9.55 -10.03
N GLY A 27 8.51 -8.49 -9.37
CA GLY A 27 7.75 -7.66 -8.45
C GLY A 27 8.71 -6.90 -7.54
N GLY A 28 8.15 -6.22 -6.54
CA GLY A 28 8.95 -5.48 -5.57
C GLY A 28 8.09 -4.65 -4.63
N ASN A 29 8.71 -4.11 -3.59
CA ASN A 29 8.06 -3.17 -2.71
C ASN A 29 8.39 -1.73 -3.11
N VAL A 30 7.40 -0.86 -2.96
CA VAL A 30 7.50 0.57 -3.22
C VAL A 30 7.38 1.32 -1.91
N THR A 31 8.34 2.21 -1.65
CA THR A 31 8.35 3.07 -0.46
C THR A 31 8.26 4.54 -0.85
N ILE A 32 8.29 5.43 0.14
CA ILE A 32 8.31 6.87 -0.09
C ILE A 32 9.48 7.28 -1.00
N PRO A 33 9.30 8.26 -1.89
CA PRO A 33 8.06 9.03 -2.15
C PRO A 33 7.16 8.41 -3.23
N HIS A 34 7.39 7.15 -3.64
CA HIS A 34 6.91 6.63 -4.92
C HIS A 34 5.53 5.96 -4.91
N LYS A 35 4.89 5.80 -3.74
CA LYS A 35 3.66 4.98 -3.64
C LYS A 35 2.48 5.50 -4.48
N GLU A 36 2.33 6.81 -4.61
CA GLU A 36 1.27 7.44 -5.43
C GLU A 36 1.60 7.35 -6.93
N ALA A 37 2.87 7.54 -7.29
CA ALA A 37 3.34 7.36 -8.66
C ALA A 37 3.19 5.90 -9.12
N ALA A 38 3.45 4.94 -8.23
CA ALA A 38 3.21 3.52 -8.50
C ALA A 38 1.72 3.24 -8.72
N PHE A 39 0.85 3.82 -7.89
CA PHE A 39 -0.60 3.70 -8.07
C PHE A 39 -1.08 4.23 -9.43
N ALA A 40 -0.48 5.30 -9.94
CA ALA A 40 -0.78 5.86 -11.25
C ALA A 40 -0.17 5.06 -12.42
N GLY A 41 0.99 4.41 -12.19
CA GLY A 41 1.77 3.77 -13.25
C GLY A 41 1.50 2.28 -13.49
N VAL A 42 0.89 1.57 -12.55
CA VAL A 42 0.54 0.15 -12.73
C VAL A 42 -0.67 -0.04 -13.64
N ALA A 43 -0.70 -1.17 -14.38
CA ALA A 43 -1.78 -1.47 -15.32
C ALA A 43 -3.05 -2.03 -14.65
N ARG A 44 -2.87 -2.69 -13.50
CA ARG A 44 -3.94 -3.27 -12.69
C ARG A 44 -3.67 -3.06 -11.21
N ARG A 45 -4.73 -3.01 -10.41
CA ARG A 45 -4.66 -2.76 -8.97
C ARG A 45 -5.56 -3.72 -8.21
N ASP A 46 -5.15 -4.06 -7.00
CA ASP A 46 -6.08 -4.68 -6.04
C ASP A 46 -7.04 -3.65 -5.45
N HIS A 47 -8.12 -4.14 -4.85
CA HIS A 47 -9.15 -3.30 -4.25
C HIS A 47 -8.61 -2.39 -3.13
N ALA A 48 -7.63 -2.87 -2.34
CA ALA A 48 -7.05 -2.10 -1.25
C ALA A 48 -6.27 -0.89 -1.79
N ALA A 49 -5.48 -1.07 -2.85
CA ALA A 49 -4.76 0.00 -3.52
C ALA A 49 -5.72 1.04 -4.11
N ASP A 50 -6.83 0.61 -4.74
CA ASP A 50 -7.88 1.52 -5.24
C ASP A 50 -8.51 2.37 -4.14
N GLU A 51 -8.86 1.78 -2.99
CA GLU A 51 -9.43 2.54 -1.87
C GLU A 51 -8.42 3.46 -1.17
N ILE A 52 -7.15 3.04 -1.09
CA ILE A 52 -6.09 3.80 -0.39
C ILE A 52 -5.50 4.90 -1.29
N GLY A 53 -5.53 4.71 -2.61
CA GLY A 53 -4.88 5.59 -3.59
C GLY A 53 -3.35 5.52 -3.54
N ALA A 54 -2.78 4.37 -3.19
CA ALA A 54 -1.34 4.17 -3.09
C ALA A 54 -0.96 2.69 -3.27
N VAL A 55 0.15 2.42 -3.95
CA VAL A 55 0.71 1.07 -4.14
C VAL A 55 2.03 0.96 -3.40
N ASN A 56 2.17 -0.05 -2.54
CA ASN A 56 3.42 -0.37 -1.83
C ASN A 56 4.01 -1.73 -2.27
N THR A 57 3.28 -2.51 -3.08
CA THR A 57 3.63 -3.86 -3.48
C THR A 57 3.30 -4.05 -4.96
N LEU A 58 4.26 -4.53 -5.74
CA LEU A 58 4.16 -4.74 -7.18
C LEU A 58 4.39 -6.22 -7.51
N TRP A 59 3.69 -6.75 -8.50
CA TRP A 59 3.97 -8.06 -9.07
C TRP A 59 3.60 -8.11 -10.55
N LEU A 60 4.30 -8.97 -11.29
CA LEU A 60 3.95 -9.30 -12.67
C LEU A 60 3.09 -10.57 -12.71
N GLU A 61 1.96 -10.48 -13.37
CA GLU A 61 1.05 -11.59 -13.64
C GLU A 61 0.69 -11.57 -15.12
N ASP A 62 0.97 -12.65 -15.84
CA ASP A 62 0.76 -12.78 -17.29
C ASP A 62 1.29 -11.59 -18.12
N GLY A 63 2.46 -11.06 -17.72
CA GLY A 63 3.10 -9.90 -18.35
C GLY A 63 2.45 -8.56 -18.03
N THR A 64 1.41 -8.53 -17.19
CA THR A 64 0.77 -7.31 -16.70
C THR A 64 1.36 -6.92 -15.36
N LEU A 65 1.73 -5.64 -15.20
CA LEU A 65 2.17 -5.11 -13.92
C LEU A 65 0.97 -4.74 -13.05
N TRP A 66 0.86 -5.44 -11.93
CA TRP A 66 -0.13 -5.20 -10.89
C TRP A 66 0.48 -4.43 -9.72
N GLY A 67 -0.38 -3.67 -9.04
CA GLY A 67 -0.06 -2.98 -7.80
C GLY A 67 -1.07 -3.27 -6.70
N GLY A 68 -0.58 -3.36 -5.47
CA GLY A 68 -1.39 -3.60 -4.28
C GLY A 68 -0.91 -2.80 -3.09
N ASN A 69 -1.69 -2.83 -2.02
CA ASN A 69 -1.35 -2.18 -0.77
C ASN A 69 -1.45 -3.13 0.43
N THR A 70 -0.30 -3.53 0.95
CA THR A 70 -0.18 -4.46 2.08
C THR A 70 -0.09 -3.75 3.43
N ASP A 71 0.11 -2.42 3.47
CA ASP A 71 0.25 -1.68 4.73
C ASP A 71 -1.04 -1.76 5.57
N GLY A 72 -2.21 -1.64 4.92
CA GLY A 72 -3.51 -1.70 5.61
C GLY A 72 -3.77 -3.07 6.23
N HIS A 73 -3.46 -4.14 5.47
CA HIS A 73 -3.55 -5.51 5.99
C HIS A 73 -2.57 -5.73 7.15
N GLY A 74 -1.31 -5.34 6.98
CA GLY A 74 -0.28 -5.49 8.01
C GLY A 74 -0.63 -4.77 9.31
N PHE A 75 -1.19 -3.55 9.23
CA PHE A 75 -1.68 -2.82 10.39
C PHE A 75 -2.78 -3.58 11.14
N ALA A 76 -3.81 -4.06 10.42
CA ALA A 76 -4.91 -4.79 11.05
C ALA A 76 -4.44 -6.13 11.64
N ALA A 77 -3.60 -6.88 10.92
CA ALA A 77 -3.09 -8.17 11.38
C ALA A 77 -2.30 -8.02 12.70
N ASN A 78 -1.46 -7.00 12.80
CA ASN A 78 -0.74 -6.71 14.04
C ASN A 78 -1.69 -6.44 15.23
N LEU A 79 -2.79 -5.70 15.02
CA LEU A 79 -3.77 -5.47 16.08
C LEU A 79 -4.60 -6.73 16.40
N ASP A 80 -4.88 -7.58 15.42
CA ASP A 80 -5.56 -8.85 15.66
C ASP A 80 -4.74 -9.77 16.58
N ASP A 81 -3.42 -9.82 16.37
CA ASP A 81 -2.50 -10.66 17.15
C ASP A 81 -2.29 -10.14 18.57
N TYR A 82 -2.09 -8.83 18.74
CA TYR A 82 -1.66 -8.24 20.01
C TYR A 82 -2.77 -7.53 20.80
N ALA A 83 -3.91 -7.25 20.17
CA ALA A 83 -5.05 -6.56 20.78
C ALA A 83 -6.40 -7.17 20.33
N PRO A 84 -6.66 -8.46 20.63
CA PRO A 84 -7.86 -9.13 20.17
C PRO A 84 -9.14 -8.38 20.57
N GLY A 85 -10.05 -8.24 19.60
CA GLY A 85 -11.28 -7.48 19.75
C GLY A 85 -11.09 -5.96 19.70
N TRP A 86 -9.95 -5.43 19.25
CA TRP A 86 -9.74 -3.99 19.09
C TRP A 86 -10.83 -3.33 18.22
N ALA A 87 -11.33 -4.05 17.20
CA ALA A 87 -12.27 -3.50 16.24
C ALA A 87 -13.66 -3.17 16.81
N SER A 88 -14.02 -3.71 17.99
CA SER A 88 -15.27 -3.40 18.68
C SER A 88 -15.16 -2.28 19.71
N ARG A 89 -13.98 -1.69 19.90
CA ARG A 89 -13.67 -0.73 20.99
C ARG A 89 -13.70 0.75 20.57
N GLY A 90 -14.41 1.07 19.48
CA GLY A 90 -14.45 2.43 18.92
C GLY A 90 -14.91 3.52 19.91
N PRO A 91 -14.64 4.81 19.60
CA PRO A 91 -14.12 5.35 18.34
C PRO A 91 -12.59 5.18 18.15
N ALA A 92 -12.13 5.24 16.90
CA ALA A 92 -10.70 5.26 16.57
C ALA A 92 -10.24 6.67 16.18
N VAL A 93 -9.08 7.10 16.70
CA VAL A 93 -8.43 8.35 16.33
C VAL A 93 -7.18 8.06 15.50
N VAL A 94 -7.09 8.63 14.31
CA VAL A 94 -5.94 8.54 13.41
C VAL A 94 -5.22 9.88 13.40
N LEU A 95 -3.93 9.87 13.74
CA LEU A 95 -3.08 11.06 13.71
C LEU A 95 -2.35 11.14 12.37
N GLY A 96 -2.49 12.27 11.68
CA GLY A 96 -1.97 12.53 10.35
C GLY A 96 -2.92 12.16 9.20
N ALA A 97 -2.70 12.75 8.04
CA ALA A 97 -3.47 12.53 6.81
C ALA A 97 -2.63 12.05 5.60
N GLY A 98 -1.45 11.47 5.87
CA GLY A 98 -0.53 10.96 4.84
C GLY A 98 -0.88 9.57 4.30
N GLY A 99 -0.03 9.02 3.42
CA GLY A 99 -0.26 7.70 2.80
C GLY A 99 -0.41 6.54 3.80
N ALA A 100 0.37 6.55 4.90
CA ALA A 100 0.21 5.57 5.97
C ALA A 100 -1.16 5.72 6.66
N SER A 101 -1.62 6.94 6.92
CA SER A 101 -2.94 7.21 7.50
C SER A 101 -4.06 6.69 6.61
N ARG A 102 -3.95 6.84 5.28
CA ARG A 102 -4.94 6.28 4.34
C ARG A 102 -5.02 4.76 4.43
N ALA A 103 -3.89 4.06 4.54
CA ALA A 103 -3.85 2.61 4.73
C ALA A 103 -4.46 2.17 6.07
N VAL A 104 -4.17 2.90 7.16
CA VAL A 104 -4.79 2.68 8.48
C VAL A 104 -6.30 2.89 8.41
N ILE A 105 -6.78 4.00 7.83
CA ILE A 105 -8.22 4.29 7.71
C ILE A 105 -8.93 3.20 6.92
N HIS A 106 -8.34 2.75 5.80
CA HIS A 106 -8.86 1.60 5.04
C HIS A 106 -8.98 0.36 5.93
N ALA A 107 -7.92 0.02 6.67
CA ALA A 107 -7.93 -1.13 7.59
C ALA A 107 -9.04 -1.03 8.66
N LEU A 108 -9.21 0.14 9.29
CA LEU A 108 -10.26 0.40 10.27
C LEU A 108 -11.66 0.23 9.65
N LYS A 109 -11.88 0.79 8.45
CA LYS A 109 -13.15 0.64 7.72
C LYS A 109 -13.45 -0.81 7.38
N THR A 110 -12.47 -1.54 6.85
CA THR A 110 -12.59 -2.97 6.49
C THR A 110 -12.91 -3.85 7.69
N ARG A 111 -12.48 -3.44 8.89
CA ARG A 111 -12.81 -4.11 10.17
C ARG A 111 -14.15 -3.67 10.78
N GLY A 112 -14.88 -2.79 10.11
CA GLY A 112 -16.24 -2.39 10.48
C GLY A 112 -16.33 -1.23 11.47
N LEU A 113 -15.24 -0.50 11.73
CA LEU A 113 -15.31 0.70 12.57
C LEU A 113 -16.09 1.80 11.85
N LYS A 114 -17.05 2.39 12.57
CA LYS A 114 -17.96 3.42 12.04
C LYS A 114 -17.58 4.85 12.41
N ASP A 115 -16.93 5.04 13.56
CA ASP A 115 -16.46 6.35 14.04
C ASP A 115 -14.93 6.38 13.98
N ILE A 116 -14.41 6.99 12.92
CA ILE A 116 -12.98 7.20 12.67
C ILE A 116 -12.75 8.70 12.59
N ARG A 117 -11.91 9.23 13.48
CA ARG A 117 -11.62 10.66 13.59
C ARG A 117 -10.19 10.91 13.16
N ILE A 118 -10.00 11.85 12.24
CA ILE A 118 -8.69 12.21 11.72
C ILE A 118 -8.27 13.53 12.36
N VAL A 119 -7.05 13.60 12.87
CA VAL A 119 -6.43 14.82 13.40
C VAL A 119 -5.12 15.05 12.65
N ASN A 120 -4.96 16.20 12.00
CA ASN A 120 -3.76 16.54 11.23
C ASN A 120 -3.41 18.02 11.38
#